data_AF-Q48AS1-F1
#
_entry.id   AF-Q48AS1-F1
#
_cell.length_a   1.000
_cell.length_b   1.000
_cell.length_c   1.000
_cell.angle_alpha   90.00
_cell.angle_beta   90.00
_cell.angle_gamma   90.00
#
_symmetry.space_group_name_H-M   'P 1'
#
loop_
_entity.id
_entity.type
_entity.pdbx_description
1 polymer ?
#
loop_
_entity_poly.entity_id
_entity_poly.type
_entity_poly.pdbx_seq_one_letter_code
_entity_poly.pdbx_strand_id
1 'polypeptide(L)'
;MPSKEITTLLENKLVQLTKRISAIEADFHKGRSQDFSEQATETENDGVLDEIHHEAKLELSLVKSALKRITEGLYGSCVECEEPINPDRLSALPYTTKCIKCAV
;
A
#
# COMPACT_ATOMS: atom_id res chain seq x y z
N MET A 1 -22.73 -1.95 8.60
CA MET A 1 -21.72 -0.88 8.65
C MET A 1 -20.36 -1.52 8.81
N PRO A 2 -19.30 -1.10 8.10
CA PRO A 2 -17.97 -1.65 8.32
C PRO A 2 -17.62 -1.49 9.81
N SER A 3 -17.10 -2.55 10.41
CA SER A 3 -16.79 -2.54 11.84
C SER A 3 -15.74 -1.48 12.12
N LYS A 4 -15.87 -0.79 13.26
CA LYS A 4 -14.91 0.21 13.74
C LYS A 4 -13.46 -0.32 13.73
N GLU A 5 -13.33 -1.64 13.88
CA GLU A 5 -12.08 -2.41 13.82
C GLU A 5 -11.37 -2.33 12.45
N ILE A 6 -12.10 -2.41 11.33
CA ILE A 6 -11.50 -2.34 9.99
C ILE A 6 -10.91 -0.96 9.73
N THR A 7 -11.63 0.11 10.10
CA THR A 7 -11.14 1.48 9.95
C THR A 7 -9.85 1.68 10.74
N THR A 8 -9.82 1.26 12.01
CA THR A 8 -8.61 1.35 12.84
C THR A 8 -7.45 0.54 12.28
N LEU A 9 -7.71 -0.65 11.73
CA LEU A 9 -6.68 -1.47 11.08
C LEU A 9 -6.10 -0.76 9.85
N LEU A 10 -6.94 -0.17 9.00
CA LEU A 10 -6.51 0.57 7.81
C LEU A 10 -5.75 1.85 8.18
N GLU A 11 -6.17 2.58 9.21
CA GLU A 11 -5.46 3.76 9.73
C GLU A 11 -4.07 3.40 10.24
N ASN A 12 -3.95 2.32 11.03
CA ASN A 12 -2.66 1.82 11.49
C ASN A 12 -1.77 1.43 10.31
N LYS A 13 -2.32 0.74 9.31
CA LYS A 13 -1.59 0.35 8.10
C LYS A 13 -1.11 1.58 7.31
N LEU A 14 -1.94 2.62 7.20
CA LEU A 14 -1.58 3.89 6.55
C LEU A 14 -0.37 4.53 7.22
N VAL A 15 -0.37 4.61 8.56
CA VAL A 15 0.76 5.17 9.32
C VAL A 15 2.03 4.35 9.12
N GLN A 16 1.92 3.01 9.17
CA GLN A 16 3.05 2.09 8.97
C GLN A 16 3.66 2.24 7.57
N LEU A 17 2.84 2.22 6.52
CA LEU A 17 3.30 2.35 5.13
C LEU A 17 3.92 3.71 4.87
N THR A 18 3.31 4.79 5.39
CA THR A 18 3.87 6.14 5.24
C THR A 18 5.24 6.26 5.91
N LYS A 19 5.40 5.71 7.13
CA LYS A 19 6.69 5.68 7.81
C LYS A 19 7.73 4.89 7.02
N ARG A 20 7.37 3.69 6.54
CA ARG A 20 8.27 2.83 5.75
C ARG A 20 8.73 3.54 4.47
N ILE A 21 7.81 4.15 3.73
CA ILE A 21 8.11 4.91 2.51
C ILE A 21 9.07 6.06 2.84
N SER A 22 8.79 6.85 3.88
CA SER A 22 9.64 7.98 4.26
C SER A 22 11.04 7.57 4.70
N ALA A 23 11.18 6.40 5.35
CA ALA A 23 12.48 5.87 5.75
C ALA A 23 13.30 5.43 4.54
N ILE A 24 12.68 4.76 3.56
CA ILE A 24 13.32 4.36 2.31
C ILE A 24 13.76 5.60 1.51
N GLU A 25 12.88 6.61 1.38
CA GLU A 25 13.23 7.87 0.69
C GLU A 25 14.39 8.61 1.37
N ALA A 26 14.45 8.59 2.71
CA ALA A 26 15.55 9.21 3.45
C ALA A 26 16.88 8.47 3.27
N ASP A 27 16.85 7.15 3.08
CA ASP A 27 18.03 6.32 2.83
C ASP A 27 18.63 6.59 1.44
N PHE A 28 17.78 6.63 0.40
CA PHE A 28 18.17 7.07 -0.95
C PHE A 28 18.78 8.48 -1.01
N HIS A 29 18.37 9.37 -0.09
CA HIS A 29 18.95 10.70 0.02
C HIS A 29 20.31 10.74 0.74
N LYS A 30 20.62 9.74 1.59
CA LYS A 30 21.89 9.64 2.33
C LYS A 30 22.95 8.81 1.60
N GLY A 31 22.56 7.82 0.80
CA GLY A 31 23.45 6.91 0.08
C GLY A 31 24.11 7.46 -1.19
N ARG A 32 23.82 8.70 -1.61
CA ARG A 32 24.58 9.31 -2.72
C ARG A 32 25.91 9.88 -2.22
N SER A 33 26.80 8.99 -1.77
CA SER A 33 28.21 9.29 -1.51
C SER A 33 28.88 9.73 -2.82
N GLN A 34 29.74 10.75 -2.78
CA GLN A 34 30.46 11.26 -3.96
C GLN A 34 31.69 10.41 -4.34
N ASP A 35 31.92 9.28 -3.66
CA ASP A 35 33.09 8.44 -3.85
C ASP A 35 32.81 7.29 -4.85
N PHE A 36 33.45 7.38 -6.03
CA PHE A 36 33.22 6.50 -7.18
C PHE A 36 33.52 5.00 -6.94
N SER A 37 34.19 4.63 -5.84
CA SER A 37 34.53 3.24 -5.53
C SER A 37 33.39 2.45 -4.87
N GLU A 38 32.38 3.10 -4.29
CA GLU A 38 31.23 2.45 -3.62
C GLU A 38 30.02 2.24 -4.57
N GLN A 39 30.02 2.97 -5.69
CA GLN A 39 28.91 3.13 -6.62
C GLN A 39 28.44 1.82 -7.30
N ALA A 40 29.34 0.84 -7.49
CA ALA A 40 29.03 -0.43 -8.15
C ALA A 40 28.15 -1.36 -7.30
N THR A 41 28.29 -1.32 -5.96
CA THR A 41 27.48 -2.14 -5.04
C THR A 41 26.18 -1.45 -4.67
N GLU A 42 26.17 -0.11 -4.67
CA GLU A 42 24.96 0.69 -4.40
C GLU A 42 23.92 0.56 -5.53
N THR A 43 24.36 0.49 -6.79
CA THR A 43 23.46 0.43 -7.96
C THR A 43 22.58 -0.84 -7.98
N GLU A 44 23.06 -2.00 -7.51
CA GLU A 44 22.23 -3.21 -7.41
C GLU A 44 21.22 -3.15 -6.24
N ASN A 45 21.61 -2.53 -5.12
CA ASN A 45 20.74 -2.38 -3.96
C ASN A 45 19.62 -1.34 -4.20
N ASP A 46 19.90 -0.31 -4.99
CA ASP A 46 18.93 0.72 -5.37
C ASP A 46 17.73 0.15 -6.13
N GLY A 47 17.93 -0.85 -7.00
CA GLY A 47 16.84 -1.48 -7.75
C GLY A 47 15.85 -2.22 -6.84
N VAL A 48 16.35 -2.94 -5.83
CA VAL A 48 15.52 -3.66 -4.86
C VAL A 48 14.77 -2.68 -3.95
N LEU A 49 15.42 -1.60 -3.52
CA LEU A 49 14.78 -0.57 -2.70
C LEU A 49 13.70 0.20 -3.47
N ASP A 50 13.88 0.44 -4.78
CA ASP A 50 12.89 1.10 -5.63
C ASP A 50 11.65 0.21 -5.83
N GLU A 51 11.82 -1.10 -6.02
CA GLU A 51 10.69 -2.04 -6.13
C GLU A 51 9.89 -2.11 -4.81
N ILE A 52 10.57 -2.23 -3.67
CA ILE A 52 9.93 -2.20 -2.34
C ILE A 52 9.21 -0.86 -2.10
N HIS A 53 9.79 0.25 -2.56
CA HIS A 53 9.19 1.58 -2.46
C HIS A 53 7.93 1.70 -3.31
N HIS A 54 8.00 1.21 -4.55
CA HIS A 54 6.89 1.19 -5.49
C HIS A 54 5.72 0.36 -4.94
N GLU A 55 5.99 -0.87 -4.48
CA GLU A 55 4.99 -1.73 -3.86
C GLU A 55 4.33 -1.08 -2.64
N ALA A 56 5.14 -0.49 -1.74
CA ALA A 56 4.62 0.20 -0.57
C ALA A 56 3.73 1.40 -0.94
N LYS A 57 4.08 2.13 -2.01
CA LYS A 57 3.27 3.25 -2.53
C LYS A 57 1.95 2.76 -3.13
N LEU A 58 1.96 1.66 -3.88
CA LEU A 58 0.74 1.04 -4.41
C LEU A 58 -0.17 0.59 -3.27
N GLU A 59 0.38 -0.10 -2.27
CA GLU A 59 -0.37 -0.54 -1.10
C GLU A 59 -0.96 0.66 -0.31
N LEU A 60 -0.19 1.73 -0.13
CA LEU A 60 -0.66 2.96 0.52
C LEU A 60 -1.84 3.59 -0.24
N SER A 61 -1.79 3.58 -1.57
CA SER A 61 -2.88 4.07 -2.43
C SER A 61 -4.16 3.25 -2.22
N LEU A 62 -4.04 1.93 -2.16
CA LEU A 62 -5.17 1.03 -1.90
C LEU A 62 -5.77 1.28 -0.51
N VAL A 63 -4.94 1.42 0.53
CA VAL A 63 -5.39 1.71 1.90
C VAL A 63 -6.14 3.05 1.97
N LYS A 64 -5.60 4.10 1.34
CA LYS A 64 -6.25 5.42 1.26
C LYS A 64 -7.60 5.34 0.54
N SER A 65 -7.66 4.59 -0.57
CA SER A 65 -8.89 4.36 -1.31
C SER A 65 -9.93 3.62 -0.48
N ALA A 66 -9.52 2.57 0.25
CA ALA A 66 -10.40 1.82 1.14
C ALA A 66 -10.98 2.70 2.26
N LEU A 67 -10.16 3.52 2.91
CA LEU A 67 -10.62 4.49 3.91
C LEU A 67 -11.62 5.49 3.33
N LYS A 68 -11.34 6.04 2.15
CA LYS A 68 -12.26 6.94 1.45
C LYS A 68 -13.61 6.25 1.16
N ARG A 69 -13.59 5.01 0.69
CA ARG A 69 -14.82 4.22 0.45
C ARG A 69 -15.61 3.93 1.72
N ILE A 70 -14.94 3.72 2.86
CA ILE A 70 -15.61 3.61 4.16
C ILE A 70 -16.35 4.91 4.47
N THR A 71 -15.72 6.07 4.28
CA THR A 71 -16.35 7.37 4.55
C THR A 71 -17.52 7.67 3.60
N GLU A 72 -17.44 7.20 2.35
CA GLU A 72 -18.49 7.35 1.34
C GLU A 72 -19.60 6.29 1.45
N GLY A 73 -19.46 5.30 2.34
CA GLY A 73 -20.42 4.19 2.46
C GLY A 73 -20.35 3.15 1.32
N LEU A 74 -19.32 3.22 0.48
CA LEU A 74 -19.10 2.32 -0.68
C LEU A 74 -18.17 1.14 -0.35
N TYR A 75 -17.76 0.99 0.91
CA TYR A 75 -16.90 -0.10 1.34
C TYR A 75 -17.55 -1.46 1.13
N GLY A 76 -16.77 -2.41 0.62
CA GLY A 76 -17.24 -3.76 0.31
C GLY A 76 -17.98 -3.88 -1.02
N SER A 77 -18.00 -2.85 -1.88
CA SER A 77 -18.46 -2.97 -3.27
C SER A 77 -17.27 -2.97 -4.23
N CYS A 78 -17.33 -3.77 -5.29
CA CYS A 78 -16.29 -3.83 -6.31
C CYS A 78 -16.27 -2.54 -7.15
N VAL A 79 -15.08 -2.02 -7.49
CA VAL A 79 -14.95 -0.83 -8.36
C VAL A 79 -15.17 -1.09 -9.85
N GLU A 80 -15.20 -2.35 -10.28
CA GLU A 80 -15.37 -2.73 -11.69
C GLU A 80 -16.77 -3.24 -12.00
N CYS A 81 -17.25 -4.22 -11.24
CA CYS A 81 -18.57 -4.81 -11.49
C CYS A 81 -19.66 -4.33 -10.52
N GLU A 82 -19.33 -3.45 -9.57
CA GLU A 82 -20.24 -2.93 -8.54
C GLU A 82 -20.88 -4.01 -7.63
N GLU A 83 -20.51 -5.29 -7.81
CA GLU A 83 -20.96 -6.39 -6.96
C GLU A 83 -20.33 -6.33 -5.55
N PRO A 84 -21.02 -6.85 -4.52
CA PRO A 84 -20.45 -6.97 -3.19
C PRO A 84 -19.20 -7.86 -3.19
N ILE A 85 -18.15 -7.39 -2.52
CA ILE A 85 -16.92 -8.14 -2.28
C ILE A 85 -17.18 -9.16 -1.18
N ASN A 86 -16.73 -10.39 -1.39
CA ASN A 86 -16.87 -11.46 -0.41
C ASN A 86 -16.27 -11.02 0.96
N PRO A 87 -17.00 -11.15 2.07
CA PRO A 87 -16.52 -10.77 3.40
C PRO A 87 -15.23 -11.50 3.80
N ASP A 88 -15.03 -12.77 3.45
CA ASP A 88 -13.80 -13.51 3.74
C ASP A 88 -12.59 -12.86 3.06
N ARG A 89 -12.79 -12.30 1.86
CA ARG A 89 -11.78 -11.54 1.13
C ARG A 89 -11.50 -10.18 1.79
N LEU A 90 -12.52 -9.50 2.31
CA LEU A 90 -12.34 -8.26 3.06
C LEU A 90 -11.66 -8.51 4.41
N SER A 91 -11.90 -9.66 5.05
CA SER A 91 -11.20 -10.07 6.26
C SER A 91 -9.72 -10.38 6.00
N ALA A 92 -9.40 -11.03 4.87
CA ALA A 92 -8.02 -11.32 4.49
C ALA A 92 -7.27 -10.10 3.92
N LEU A 93 -7.94 -9.28 3.09
CA LEU A 93 -7.39 -8.11 2.42
C LEU A 93 -8.36 -6.92 2.55
N PRO A 94 -8.33 -6.19 3.69
CA PRO A 94 -9.29 -5.13 4.00
C PRO A 94 -9.24 -3.92 3.06
N TYR A 95 -8.15 -3.76 2.30
CA TYR A 95 -7.93 -2.68 1.34
C TYR A 95 -8.22 -3.09 -0.12
N THR A 96 -8.77 -4.30 -0.36
CA THR A 96 -9.17 -4.73 -1.71
C THR A 96 -10.33 -3.88 -2.23
N THR A 97 -10.20 -3.34 -3.43
CA THR A 97 -11.25 -2.58 -4.13
C THR A 97 -11.97 -3.42 -5.18
N LYS A 98 -11.44 -4.60 -5.53
CA LYS A 98 -12.00 -5.53 -6.51
C LYS A 98 -12.50 -6.82 -5.86
N CYS A 99 -13.55 -7.41 -6.44
CA CYS A 99 -14.02 -8.75 -6.09
C CYS A 99 -13.06 -9.81 -6.66
N ILE A 100 -13.25 -11.07 -6.24
CA ILE A 100 -12.39 -12.18 -6.71
C ILE A 100 -12.45 -12.39 -8.24
N LYS A 101 -13.60 -12.09 -8.86
CA LYS A 101 -13.80 -12.21 -10.31
C LYS A 101 -13.12 -11.09 -11.12
N CYS A 102 -12.86 -9.94 -10.51
CA CYS A 102 -12.28 -8.76 -11.16
C CYS A 102 -10.78 -8.58 -10.82
N ALA A 103 -10.27 -9.38 -9.88
CA ALA A 103 -8.86 -9.37 -9.48
C ALA A 103 -8.03 -10.45 -10.18
N VAL A 104 -8.64 -11.17 -11.14
CA VAL A 104 -8.01 -12.15 -12.03
C VAL A 104 -7.52 -11.47 -13.32
#